data_AF-A0A318CL36-F1
#
_entry.id   AF-A0A318CL36-F1
#
_cell.length_a   1.000
_cell.length_b   1.000
_cell.length_c   1.000
_cell.angle_alpha   90.00
_cell.angle_beta   90.00
_cell.angle_gamma   90.00
#
_symmetry.space_group_name_H-M   'P 1'
#
loop_
_entity.id
_entity.type
_entity.pdbx_description
1 polymer ?
#
loop_
_entity_poly.entity_id
_entity_poly.type
_entity_poly.pdbx_seq_one_letter_code
_entity_poly.pdbx_strand_id
1 'polypeptide(L)'
;MVDTMVLDSLITVSRQEIMKALSLIRDGGLNAKIFPTPPDLFLGCTLSIAVSSGDLCASVSLLKEADIEILLTNHCDENPVRSFYGKTWH
;
A
#
# COMPACT_ATOMS: atom_id res chain seq x y z
N MET A 1 9.89 5.50 13.32
CA MET A 1 8.56 5.98 12.88
C MET A 1 8.61 6.00 11.36
N VAL A 2 7.77 5.24 10.65
CA VAL A 2 7.77 5.22 9.17
C VAL A 2 7.31 6.60 8.69
N ASP A 3 8.15 7.26 7.89
CA ASP A 3 7.80 8.52 7.25
C ASP A 3 6.64 8.26 6.28
N THR A 4 5.45 8.68 6.69
CA THR A 4 4.26 8.49 5.86
C THR A 4 4.22 9.46 4.70
N MET A 5 5.07 10.50 4.63
CA MET A 5 5.04 11.52 3.59
C MET A 5 5.44 11.01 2.20
N VAL A 6 6.10 9.85 2.12
CA VAL A 6 6.58 9.25 0.86
C VAL A 6 5.75 8.06 0.38
N LEU A 7 4.69 7.67 1.11
CA LEU A 7 3.83 6.54 0.75
C LEU A 7 2.73 6.97 -0.23
N ASP A 8 3.09 7.14 -1.49
CA ASP A 8 2.28 7.69 -2.58
C ASP A 8 1.72 6.62 -3.54
N SER A 9 1.97 5.34 -3.29
CA SER A 9 1.58 4.26 -4.18
C SER A 9 0.88 3.16 -3.40
N LEU A 10 -0.15 2.57 -3.98
CA LEU A 10 -0.99 1.54 -3.35
C LEU A 10 -0.86 0.22 -4.11
N ILE A 11 -0.69 -0.86 -3.34
CA ILE A 11 -0.75 -2.24 -3.83
C ILE A 11 -1.93 -2.92 -3.15
N THR A 12 -2.92 -3.34 -3.93
CA THR A 12 -4.08 -4.08 -3.44
C THR A 12 -3.87 -5.57 -3.67
N VAL A 13 -4.04 -6.36 -2.61
CA VAL A 13 -3.99 -7.82 -2.61
C VAL A 13 -5.26 -8.36 -1.96
N SER A 14 -5.43 -9.68 -1.95
CA SER A 14 -6.55 -10.28 -1.23
C SER A 14 -6.50 -9.93 0.26
N ARG A 15 -7.67 -9.73 0.90
CA ARG A 15 -7.75 -9.42 2.34
C ARG A 15 -7.09 -10.51 3.21
N GLN A 16 -7.11 -11.75 2.74
CA GLN A 16 -6.53 -12.90 3.46
C GLN A 16 -4.99 -12.83 3.48
N GLU A 17 -4.39 -12.21 2.45
CA GLU A 17 -2.94 -12.17 2.28
C GLU A 17 -2.32 -10.84 2.71
N ILE A 18 -3.11 -9.80 2.97
CA ILE A 18 -2.60 -8.44 3.20
C ILE A 18 -1.57 -8.34 4.32
N MET A 19 -1.74 -9.10 5.41
CA MET A 19 -0.78 -9.11 6.52
C MET A 19 0.53 -9.82 6.13
N LYS A 20 0.45 -10.89 5.34
CA LYS A 20 1.62 -11.61 4.81
C LYS A 20 2.37 -10.72 3.83
N ALA A 21 1.66 -10.10 2.89
CA ALA A 21 2.19 -9.16 1.92
C ALA A 21 2.88 -7.96 2.60
N LEU A 22 2.24 -7.36 3.62
CA LEU A 22 2.84 -6.27 4.39
C LEU A 22 4.13 -6.70 5.07
N SER A 23 4.14 -7.89 5.67
CA SER A 23 5.32 -8.41 6.39
C SER A 23 6.48 -8.65 5.42
N LEU A 24 6.22 -9.29 4.27
CA LEU A 24 7.23 -9.53 3.25
C LEU A 24 7.89 -8.25 2.74
N ILE A 25 7.10 -7.21 2.48
CA ILE A 25 7.63 -5.91 2.01
C ILE A 25 8.52 -5.28 3.09
N ARG A 26 8.10 -5.34 4.36
CA ARG A 26 8.87 -4.77 5.49
C ARG A 26 10.11 -5.56 5.83
N ASP A 27 10.05 -6.89 5.74
CA ASP A 27 11.18 -7.79 5.94
C ASP A 27 12.22 -7.63 4.80
N GLY A 28 11.76 -7.25 3.61
CA GLY A 28 12.60 -6.78 2.50
C GLY A 28 13.23 -5.39 2.70
N GLY A 29 13.03 -4.75 3.85
CA GLY A 29 13.61 -3.46 4.19
C GLY A 29 12.86 -2.25 3.64
N LEU A 30 11.70 -2.45 3.02
CA LEU A 30 10.91 -1.38 2.40
C LEU A 30 9.89 -0.80 3.39
N ASN A 31 9.62 0.49 3.25
CA ASN A 31 8.61 1.15 4.07
C ASN A 31 7.21 0.91 3.50
N ALA A 32 6.37 0.24 4.29
CA ALA A 32 5.01 -0.08 3.91
C ALA A 32 4.02 0.04 5.07
N LYS A 33 2.77 0.43 4.77
CA LYS A 33 1.67 0.45 5.73
C LYS A 33 0.37 0.00 5.10
N ILE A 34 -0.51 -0.61 5.89
CA ILE A 34 -1.89 -0.85 5.45
C ILE A 34 -2.64 0.48 5.46
N PHE A 35 -3.45 0.67 4.43
CA PHE A 35 -4.27 1.85 4.22
C PHE A 35 -5.63 1.45 3.63
N PRO A 36 -6.75 2.10 4.03
CA PRO A 36 -8.04 1.88 3.38
C PRO A 36 -7.95 2.22 1.90
N THR A 37 -8.36 1.32 1.02
CA THR A 37 -8.34 1.61 -0.42
C THR A 37 -9.30 2.76 -0.72
N PRO A 38 -8.88 3.82 -1.43
CA PRO A 38 -9.78 4.86 -1.88
C PRO A 38 -10.94 4.27 -2.71
N PRO A 39 -12.21 4.65 -2.44
CA PRO A 39 -13.38 4.03 -3.06
C PRO A 39 -13.48 4.30 -4.58
N ASP A 40 -12.82 5.33 -5.06
CA ASP A 40 -12.62 5.66 -6.47
C ASP A 40 -11.65 4.69 -7.18
N LEU A 41 -10.73 4.06 -6.43
CA LEU A 41 -9.76 3.11 -6.97
C LEU A 41 -10.25 1.66 -6.88
N PHE A 42 -11.03 1.32 -5.86
CA PHE A 42 -11.60 -0.01 -5.72
C PHE A 42 -12.98 0.06 -5.05
N LEU A 43 -14.01 -0.36 -5.79
CA LEU A 43 -15.38 -0.37 -5.28
C LEU A 43 -15.51 -1.42 -4.17
N GLY A 44 -15.78 -0.96 -2.94
CA GLY A 44 -15.99 -1.80 -1.76
C GLY A 44 -14.99 -1.51 -0.64
N CYS A 45 -15.29 -1.97 0.58
CA CYS A 45 -14.39 -1.85 1.73
C CYS A 45 -13.19 -2.78 1.57
N THR A 46 -12.11 -2.29 0.98
CA THR A 46 -10.86 -3.04 0.83
C THR A 46 -9.69 -2.30 1.48
N LEU A 47 -8.59 -3.03 1.63
CA LEU A 47 -7.35 -2.52 2.20
C LEU A 47 -6.26 -2.66 1.14
N SER A 48 -5.42 -1.63 1.03
CA SER A 48 -4.21 -1.62 0.22
C SER A 48 -2.98 -1.52 1.12
N ILE A 49 -1.83 -1.84 0.56
CA ILE A 49 -0.53 -1.58 1.14
C ILE A 49 0.02 -0.33 0.47
N ALA A 50 0.18 0.73 1.25
CA ALA A 50 0.82 1.97 0.83
C ALA A 50 2.35 1.82 0.92
N VAL A 51 3.03 2.09 -0.19
CA VAL A 51 4.49 2.07 -0.37
C VAL A 51 4.93 3.36 -1.06
N SER A 52 6.24 3.63 -1.08
CA SER A 52 6.78 4.68 -1.94
C SER A 52 6.80 4.23 -3.40
N SER A 53 6.52 5.13 -4.33
CA SER A 53 6.63 4.93 -5.78
C SER A 53 8.02 4.44 -6.19
N GLY A 54 9.08 4.91 -5.51
CA GLY A 54 10.45 4.41 -5.70
C GLY A 54 10.63 2.94 -5.31
N ASP A 55 9.83 2.45 -4.37
CA ASP A 55 9.87 1.08 -3.85
C ASP A 55 8.83 0.16 -4.50
N LEU A 56 7.97 0.69 -5.39
CA LEU A 56 6.84 -0.04 -5.96
C LEU A 56 7.29 -1.28 -6.74
N CYS A 57 8.28 -1.13 -7.63
CA CYS A 57 8.80 -2.24 -8.41
C CYS A 57 9.40 -3.34 -7.51
N ALA A 58 10.19 -2.96 -6.50
CA ALA A 58 10.79 -3.91 -5.57
C ALA A 58 9.72 -4.64 -4.75
N SER A 59 8.71 -3.90 -4.28
CA SER A 59 7.57 -4.46 -3.53
C SER A 59 6.78 -5.47 -4.39
N VAL A 60 6.49 -5.13 -5.64
CA VAL A 60 5.80 -6.02 -6.60
C VAL A 60 6.61 -7.29 -6.85
N SER A 61 7.92 -7.20 -7.01
CA SER A 61 8.78 -8.37 -7.21
C SER A 61 8.74 -9.30 -5.99
N LEU A 62 8.88 -8.76 -4.77
CA LEU A 62 8.80 -9.55 -3.54
C LEU A 62 7.46 -10.30 -3.41
N LEU A 63 6.34 -9.66 -3.76
CA LEU A 63 5.02 -10.30 -3.72
C LEU A 63 4.88 -11.41 -4.76
N LYS A 64 5.38 -11.18 -5.99
CA LYS A 64 5.35 -12.19 -7.06
C LYS A 64 6.21 -13.40 -6.74
N GLU A 65 7.41 -13.20 -6.19
CA GLU A 65 8.30 -14.28 -5.74
C GLU A 65 7.67 -15.13 -4.63
N ALA A 66 6.80 -14.51 -3.81
CA ALA A 66 6.06 -15.18 -2.74
C ALA A 66 4.70 -15.75 -3.18
N ASP A 67 4.40 -15.74 -4.48
CA ASP A 67 3.14 -16.20 -5.11
C ASP A 67 1.89 -15.50 -4.54
N ILE A 68 2.00 -14.19 -4.26
CA ILE A 68 0.88 -13.36 -3.81
C ILE A 68 0.30 -12.62 -5.01
N GLU A 69 -0.99 -12.83 -5.26
CA GLU A 69 -1.70 -12.17 -6.35
C GLU A 69 -1.90 -10.68 -6.06
N ILE A 70 -1.50 -9.84 -7.02
CA ILE A 70 -1.72 -8.40 -6.98
C ILE A 70 -2.96 -8.07 -7.80
N LEU A 71 -3.99 -7.56 -7.13
CA LEU A 71 -5.27 -7.22 -7.74
C LEU A 71 -5.22 -5.86 -8.44
N LEU A 72 -4.50 -4.91 -7.85
CA LEU A 72 -4.36 -3.55 -8.37
C LEU A 72 -3.06 -2.92 -7.87
N THR A 73 -2.43 -2.12 -8.72
CA THR A 73 -1.43 -1.13 -8.30
C THR A 73 -1.85 0.24 -8.77
N ASN A 74 -1.76 1.25 -7.92
CA ASN A 74 -2.09 2.61 -8.31
C ASN A 74 -1.11 3.62 -7.72
N HIS A 75 -0.73 4.63 -8.51
CA HIS A 75 -0.01 5.79 -8.03
C HIS A 75 -1.01 6.90 -7.67
N CYS A 76 -0.79 7.54 -6.53
CA CYS A 76 -1.64 8.62 -6.04
C CYS A 76 -0.88 9.94 -6.13
N ASP A 77 -1.41 10.89 -6.91
CA ASP A 77 -0.82 12.23 -7.10
C ASP A 77 -0.67 12.99 -5.77
N GLU A 78 -1.58 12.75 -4.83
CA GLU A 78 -1.46 13.18 -3.45
C GLU A 78 -1.25 11.98 -2.55
N ASN A 79 -0.39 12.13 -1.53
CA ASN A 79 -0.14 11.10 -0.54
C ASN A 79 -1.46 10.68 0.14
N PRO A 80 -1.99 9.48 -0.15
CA PRO A 80 -3.32 9.07 0.28
C PRO A 80 -3.38 8.95 1.80
N VAL A 81 -2.27 8.53 2.42
CA VAL A 81 -2.11 8.42 3.87
C VAL A 81 -2.21 9.80 4.53
N ARG A 82 -1.50 10.80 3.99
CA ARG A 82 -1.54 12.18 4.49
C ARG A 82 -2.90 12.82 4.28
N SER A 83 -3.52 12.66 3.11
CA SER A 83 -4.83 13.25 2.80
C SER A 83 -5.92 12.74 3.74
N PHE A 84 -5.85 11.46 4.12
CA PHE A 84 -6.78 10.85 5.07
C PHE A 84 -6.58 11.32 6.53
N TYR A 85 -5.34 11.32 7.03
CA TYR A 85 -5.06 11.76 8.41
C TYR A 85 -5.06 13.30 8.58
N GLY A 86 -4.82 14.06 7.52
CA GLY A 86 -4.86 15.53 7.56
C GLY A 86 -6.28 16.10 7.65
N LYS A 87 -7.28 15.38 7.12
CA LYS A 87 -8.69 15.80 7.15
C LYS A 87 -9.43 15.42 8.44
N THR A 88 -8.82 14.64 9.33
CA THR A 88 -9.45 14.14 10.57
C THR A 88 -9.18 15.00 11.81
N TRP A 89 -8.56 16.19 11.65
CA TRP A 89 -8.22 17.13 12.75
C TRP A 89 -9.12 18.39 12.81
N HIS A 90 -10.37 18.31 12.34
CA HIS A 90 -11.35 19.37 12.53
C HIS A 90 -12.37 19.06 13.62
#